data_AF-A0A174B4X1-F1
#
_entry.id   AF-A0A174B4X1-F1
#
_cell.length_a   1.000
_cell.length_b   1.000
_cell.length_c   1.000
_cell.angle_alpha   90.00
_cell.angle_beta   90.00
_cell.angle_gamma   90.00
#
_symmetry.space_group_name_H-M   'P 1'
#
loop_
_entity.id
_entity.type
_entity.pdbx_description
1 polymer ?
#
loop_
_entity_poly.entity_id
_entity_poly.type
_entity_poly.pdbx_seq_one_letter_code
_entity_poly.pdbx_strand_id
1 'polypeptide(L)' 'MTISEMRERLKVSRAEFSRRYNIPIRTLENWESGKSKCPDYVRQLLERAVLEDCEVK' A
#
# COMPACT_ATOMS: atom_id res chain seq x y z
N MET A 1 6.75 -1.63 7.49
CA MET A 1 7.00 -1.45 6.05
C MET A 1 6.44 -0.12 5.55
N THR A 2 7.10 0.60 4.62
CA THR A 2 6.52 1.83 4.01
C THR A 2 5.61 1.47 2.82
N ILE A 3 4.72 2.38 2.42
CA ILE A 3 3.78 2.16 1.31
C ILE A 3 4.52 1.90 -0.02
N SER A 4 5.61 2.62 -0.27
CA SER A 4 6.45 2.41 -1.46
C SER A 4 7.08 1.02 -1.49
N GLU A 5 7.55 0.55 -0.33
CA GLU A 5 8.18 -0.77 -0.16
C GLU A 5 7.16 -1.91 -0.34
N MET A 6 5.93 -1.73 0.18
CA MET A 6 4.80 -2.64 -0.06
C MET A 6 4.49 -2.76 -1.55
N ARG A 7 4.46 -1.62 -2.26
CA ARG A 7 4.20 -1.57 -3.70
C ARG A 7 5.29 -2.24 -4.52
N GLU A 8 6.56 -2.06 -4.14
CA GLU A 8 7.70 -2.75 -4.78
C GLU A 8 7.62 -4.27 -4.61
N ARG A 9 7.25 -4.76 -3.42
CA ARG A 9 7.10 -6.21 -3.18
C ARG A 9 6.00 -6.84 -4.02
N LEU A 10 4.87 -6.16 -4.16
CA LEU A 10 3.78 -6.59 -5.04
C LEU A 10 4.11 -6.47 -6.53
N LYS A 11 5.12 -5.66 -6.91
CA LYS A 11 5.41 -5.25 -8.29
C LYS A 11 4.19 -4.70 -9.03
N VAL A 12 3.32 -4.00 -8.31
CA VAL A 12 2.09 -3.42 -8.87
C VAL A 12 2.22 -1.91 -9.08
N SER A 13 1.43 -1.39 -10.02
CA SER A 13 1.30 0.05 -10.23
C SER A 13 0.44 0.68 -9.13
N ARG A 14 0.62 1.98 -8.86
CA ARG A 14 -0.17 2.73 -7.86
C ARG A 14 -1.67 2.65 -8.12
N ALA A 15 -2.07 2.66 -9.40
CA ALA A 15 -3.45 2.52 -9.82
C ALA A 15 -4.03 1.12 -9.49
N GLU A 16 -3.24 0.07 -9.66
CA GLU A 16 -3.66 -1.30 -9.34
C GLU A 16 -3.77 -1.50 -7.83
N PHE A 17 -2.79 -0.99 -7.07
CA PHE A 17 -2.83 -0.96 -5.60
C PHE A 17 -4.06 -0.21 -5.09
N SER A 18 -4.34 0.95 -5.69
CA SER A 18 -5.53 1.74 -5.38
C SER A 18 -6.84 0.97 -5.62
N ARG A 19 -6.95 0.27 -6.76
CA ARG A 19 -8.13 -0.56 -7.07
C ARG A 19 -8.25 -1.75 -6.12
N ARG A 20 -7.15 -2.44 -5.83
CA ARG A 20 -7.14 -3.66 -5.00
C ARG A 20 -7.52 -3.39 -3.55
N TYR A 21 -7.01 -2.31 -2.98
CA TYR A 21 -7.29 -1.92 -1.60
C TYR A 21 -8.42 -0.89 -1.46
N ASN A 22 -9.01 -0.47 -2.57
CA ASN A 22 -10.01 0.58 -2.64
C ASN A 22 -9.55 1.91 -1.99
N ILE A 23 -8.24 2.19 -2.03
CA ILE A 23 -7.62 3.38 -1.45
C ILE A 23 -7.38 4.40 -2.56
N PRO A 24 -7.75 5.69 -2.41
CA PRO A 24 -7.47 6.70 -3.43
C PRO A 24 -5.96 6.85 -3.71
N ILE A 25 -5.59 6.96 -4.99
CA ILE A 25 -4.18 7.17 -5.42
C ILE A 25 -3.57 8.40 -4.74
N ARG A 26 -4.35 9.49 -4.59
CA ARG A 26 -3.98 10.71 -3.86
C ARG A 26 -3.55 10.44 -2.41
N THR A 27 -4.19 9.48 -1.75
CA THR A 27 -3.86 9.11 -0.37
C THR A 27 -2.53 8.37 -0.30
N LEU A 28 -2.30 7.44 -1.22
CA LEU A 28 -1.01 6.77 -1.37
C LEU A 28 0.10 7.79 -1.65
N GLU A 29 -0.14 8.73 -2.57
CA GLU A 29 0.83 9.77 -2.93
C GLU A 29 1.14 10.69 -1.74
N ASN A 30 0.14 11.03 -0.92
CA ASN A 30 0.36 11.79 0.32
C ASN A 30 1.15 11.00 1.39
N TRP A 31 0.93 9.69 1.48
CA TRP A 31 1.69 8.82 2.40
C TRP A 31 3.13 8.62 1.92
N GLU A 32 3.34 8.39 0.62
CA GLU A 32 4.67 8.25 0.00
C GLU A 32 5.46 9.57 0.07
N SER A 33 4.79 10.70 -0.13
CA SER A 33 5.39 12.03 -0.08
C SER A 33 5.60 12.55 1.35
N GLY A 34 5.26 11.77 2.38
CA GLY A 34 5.42 12.14 3.79
C GLY A 34 4.51 13.26 4.29
N LYS A 35 3.56 13.72 3.46
CA LYS A 35 2.59 14.77 3.82
C LYS A 35 1.54 14.31 4.83
N SER A 36 1.28 13.01 4.90
CA SER A 36 0.33 12.43 5.84
C SER A 36 0.92 11.18 6.47
N LYS A 37 0.85 11.07 7.81
CA LYS A 37 1.18 9.82 8.50
C LYS A 37 0.05 8.83 8.23
N CYS A 38 0.37 7.76 7.50
CA CYS A 38 -0.52 6.62 7.38
C CYS A 38 -0.83 6.08 8.79
N PRO A 39 -2.11 5.96 9.18
CA PRO A 39 -2.48 5.44 10.49
C PRO A 39 -1.93 4.02 10.69
N ASP A 40 -1.48 3.70 11.90
CA ASP A 40 -0.82 2.43 12.18
C ASP A 40 -1.72 1.22 11.88
N TYR A 41 -3.03 1.32 12.12
CA TYR A 41 -3.99 0.26 11.77
C TYR A 41 -4.09 0.02 10.26
N VAL A 42 -4.04 1.08 9.45
CA VAL A 42 -4.07 0.97 7.97
C VAL A 42 -2.76 0.35 7.48
N ARG A 43 -1.63 0.74 8.07
CA ARG A 43 -0.34 0.14 7.75
C ARG A 43 -0.34 -1.36 8.04
N GLN A 44 -0.85 -1.79 9.20
CA GLN A 44 -0.92 -3.21 9.56
C GLN A 44 -1.83 -4.01 8.61
N LEU A 45 -3.00 -3.46 8.26
CA LEU A 45 -3.91 -4.09 7.28
C LEU A 45 -3.25 -4.24 5.92
N LEU A 46 -2.60 -3.18 5.43
CA LEU A 46 -1.88 -3.20 4.17
C LEU A 46 -0.72 -4.18 4.20
N GLU A 47 0.08 -4.20 5.26
CA GLU A 47 1.22 -5.12 5.41
C GLU A 47 0.76 -6.57 5.33
N ARG A 48 -0.32 -6.90 6.04
CA ARG A 48 -0.90 -8.25 6.03
C ARG A 48 -1.45 -8.63 4.64
N ALA A 49 -2.19 -7.73 4.01
CA ALA A 49 -2.76 -8.03 2.70
C ALA A 49 -1.68 -8.11 1.59
N VAL A 50 -0.62 -7.30 1.68
CA VAL A 50 0.57 -7.39 0.80
C VAL A 50 1.29 -8.71 0.98
N LEU A 51 1.42 -9.19 2.22
CA LEU A 51 2.00 -10.50 2.54
C LEU A 51 1.16 -11.64 1.95
N GLU A 52 -0.16 -11.62 2.17
CA GLU A 52 -1.09 -12.61 1.61
C GLU A 52 -1.03 -12.63 0.08
N ASP A 53 -1.04 -11.47 -0.59
CA ASP A 53 -0.92 -11.39 -2.05
C ASP A 53 0.43 -11.90 -2.58
N CYS A 54 1.49 -11.77 -1.79
CA CYS A 54 2.82 -12.25 -2.13
C CYS A 54 2.94 -13.77 -1.97
N GLU A 55 2.22 -14.37 -1.02
CA GLU A 55 2.19 -15.83 -0.80
C GLU A 55 1.31 -16.57 -1.81
N VAL A 56 0.33 -15.88 -2.42
CA VAL A 56 -0.60 -16.47 -3.41
C VAL A 56 0.01 -16.53 -4.83
N LYS A 57 1.28 -16.14 -5.01
CA LYS A 57 1.98 -16.12 -6.30
C LYS A 57 3.06 -17.20 -6.38
#